data_AF-A0A1E5VEA4-F1
#
_entry.id   AF-A0A1E5VEA4-F1
#
_cell.length_a   1.000
_cell.length_b   1.000
_cell.length_c   1.000
_cell.angle_alpha   90.00
_cell.angle_beta   90.00
_cell.angle_gamma   90.00
#
_symmetry.space_group_name_H-M   'P 1'
#
loop_
_entity.id
_entity.type
_entity.pdbx_description
1 polymer ?
#
loop_
_entity_poly.entity_id
_entity_poly.type
_entity_poly.pdbx_seq_one_letter_code
_entity_poly.pdbx_strand_id
1 'polypeptide(L)'
;MIAEGVYGAMAEIPAGYPPALFVHMPKDTERAGLVADSVRKLKAKRVDVREIQCDDFAVSAEFLAERVPGLTRAVADALVDVLRQKGFLDEKGFLKNDGRRTPWKKAVEDAKVLPEGFHLERHVTEELNVAYAYHEFTSLKNTEIFKWFESHMNH
;
A
#
# COMPACT_ATOMS: atom_id res chain seq x y z
N MET A 1 -14.93 -0.38 -2.45
CA MET A 1 -15.26 -1.81 -2.59
C MET A 1 -13.93 -2.45 -2.87
N ILE A 2 -13.32 -2.99 -1.80
CA ILE A 2 -12.04 -3.69 -1.87
C ILE A 2 -12.29 -4.93 -2.72
N ALA A 3 -11.40 -5.28 -3.65
CA ALA A 3 -11.53 -6.51 -4.43
C ALA A 3 -11.65 -7.70 -3.46
N GLU A 4 -12.88 -8.18 -3.27
CA GLU A 4 -13.16 -9.37 -2.45
C GLU A 4 -12.61 -10.55 -3.25
N GLY A 5 -11.40 -10.98 -2.91
CA GLY A 5 -10.90 -12.27 -3.37
C GLY A 5 -11.94 -13.36 -3.10
N VAL A 6 -11.93 -14.42 -3.91
CA VAL A 6 -12.88 -15.52 -3.74
C VAL A 6 -12.44 -16.42 -2.58
N TYR A 7 -12.74 -16.03 -1.35
CA TYR A 7 -12.36 -16.77 -0.15
C TYR A 7 -13.36 -17.91 0.19
N GLY A 8 -14.62 -17.77 -0.26
CA GLY A 8 -15.71 -18.71 0.03
C GLY A 8 -15.74 -19.98 -0.83
N ALA A 9 -15.05 -20.01 -1.98
CA ALA A 9 -15.13 -21.14 -2.92
C ALA A 9 -14.03 -22.20 -2.75
N MET A 10 -13.14 -22.06 -1.77
CA MET A 10 -11.99 -22.97 -1.60
C MET A 10 -12.31 -24.25 -0.81
N ALA A 11 -13.57 -24.69 -0.76
CA ALA A 11 -13.95 -25.93 -0.08
C ALA A 11 -13.32 -27.16 -0.75
N GLU A 12 -13.21 -27.14 -2.08
CA GLU A 12 -12.50 -28.14 -2.87
C GLU A 12 -11.51 -27.46 -3.81
N ILE A 13 -10.21 -27.65 -3.56
CA ILE A 13 -9.14 -27.22 -4.46
C ILE A 13 -8.93 -28.36 -5.47
N PRO A 14 -9.18 -28.13 -6.77
CA PRO A 14 -9.06 -29.17 -7.79
C PRO A 14 -7.60 -29.60 -8.00
N ALA A 15 -7.42 -30.82 -8.50
CA ALA A 15 -6.12 -31.26 -8.99
C ALA A 15 -5.67 -30.35 -10.15
N GLY A 16 -4.40 -29.95 -10.15
CA GLY A 16 -3.86 -29.03 -11.17
C GLY A 16 -4.22 -27.56 -10.96
N TYR A 17 -4.66 -27.17 -9.76
CA TYR A 17 -4.82 -25.76 -9.42
C TYR A 17 -3.51 -24.97 -9.67
N PRO A 18 -3.55 -23.81 -10.34
CA PRO A 18 -2.35 -23.09 -10.74
C PRO A 18 -1.58 -22.52 -9.53
N PRO A 19 -0.27 -22.24 -9.68
CA PRO A 19 0.48 -21.47 -8.70
C PRO A 19 -0.24 -20.17 -8.34
N ALA A 20 -0.23 -19.81 -7.05
CA ALA A 20 -0.95 -18.64 -6.55
C ALA A 20 0.00 -17.64 -5.86
N LEU A 21 -0.15 -16.37 -6.22
CA LEU A 21 0.56 -15.26 -5.57
C LEU A 21 -0.45 -14.39 -4.82
N PHE A 22 -0.25 -14.21 -3.52
CA PHE A 22 -1.01 -13.26 -2.72
C PHE A 22 -0.18 -12.00 -2.51
N VAL A 23 -0.74 -10.85 -2.86
CA VAL A 23 -0.16 -9.52 -2.56
C VAL A 23 -1.14 -8.81 -1.65
N HIS A 24 -0.73 -8.50 -0.43
CA HIS A 24 -1.65 -7.92 0.56
C HIS A 24 -0.91 -7.05 1.57
N MET A 25 -1.69 -6.30 2.34
CA MET A 25 -1.20 -5.39 3.37
C MET A 25 -1.46 -6.04 4.73
N PRO A 26 -0.43 -6.34 5.53
CA PRO A 26 -0.63 -6.99 6.84
C PRO A 26 -1.47 -6.16 7.81
N LYS A 27 -1.49 -4.84 7.65
CA LYS A 27 -2.24 -3.92 8.52
C LYS A 27 -3.77 -4.08 8.37
N ASP A 28 -4.26 -4.55 7.21
CA ASP A 28 -5.64 -5.02 7.07
C ASP A 28 -5.77 -6.44 7.62
N THR A 29 -5.92 -6.52 8.95
CA THR A 29 -5.90 -7.79 9.69
C THR A 29 -6.99 -8.78 9.25
N GLU A 30 -8.15 -8.28 8.82
CA GLU A 30 -9.22 -9.13 8.30
C GLU A 30 -8.78 -9.83 7.02
N ARG A 31 -8.21 -9.09 6.07
CA ARG A 31 -7.76 -9.63 4.77
C ARG A 31 -6.51 -10.48 4.97
N ALA A 32 -5.60 -10.07 5.83
CA ALA A 32 -4.42 -10.86 6.19
C ALA A 32 -4.80 -12.25 6.75
N GLY A 33 -5.85 -12.33 7.58
CA GLY A 33 -6.38 -13.60 8.07
C GLY A 33 -6.92 -14.49 6.94
N LEU A 34 -7.70 -13.92 6.03
CA LEU A 34 -8.24 -14.65 4.88
C LEU A 34 -7.13 -15.15 3.94
N VAL A 35 -6.08 -14.36 3.73
CA VAL A 35 -4.90 -14.76 2.96
C VAL A 35 -4.17 -15.92 3.64
N ALA A 36 -3.90 -15.81 4.94
CA ALA A 36 -3.22 -16.86 5.70
C ALA A 36 -3.98 -18.21 5.64
N ASP A 37 -5.30 -18.18 5.73
CA ASP A 37 -6.13 -19.38 5.60
C ASP A 37 -6.12 -19.96 4.18
N SER A 38 -6.13 -19.10 3.16
CA SER A 38 -6.06 -19.50 1.76
C SER A 38 -4.71 -20.17 1.44
N VAL A 39 -3.62 -19.56 1.88
CA VAL A 39 -2.25 -20.09 1.71
C VAL A 39 -2.12 -21.45 2.39
N ARG A 40 -2.64 -21.60 3.61
CA ARG A 40 -2.62 -22.88 4.33
C ARG A 40 -3.34 -23.98 3.56
N LYS A 41 -4.54 -23.71 3.03
CA LYS A 41 -5.34 -24.67 2.26
C LYS A 41 -4.64 -25.07 0.95
N LEU A 42 -4.08 -24.11 0.23
CA LEU A 42 -3.36 -24.36 -1.03
C LEU A 42 -2.08 -25.17 -0.81
N LYS A 43 -1.27 -24.82 0.20
CA LYS A 43 -0.06 -25.58 0.56
C LYS A 43 -0.41 -27.02 0.97
N ALA A 44 -1.50 -27.24 1.70
CA ALA A 44 -1.97 -28.60 2.05
C ALA A 44 -2.33 -29.45 0.82
N LYS A 45 -2.60 -28.82 -0.32
CA LYS A 45 -2.88 -29.46 -1.62
C LYS A 45 -1.67 -29.48 -2.55
N ARG A 46 -0.48 -29.13 -2.04
CA ARG A 46 0.78 -29.06 -2.80
C ARG A 46 0.73 -28.08 -3.99
N VAL A 47 -0.12 -27.06 -3.91
CA VAL A 47 -0.07 -25.93 -4.83
C VAL A 47 1.13 -25.07 -4.46
N ASP A 48 1.86 -24.56 -5.47
CA ASP A 48 2.91 -23.57 -5.23
C ASP A 48 2.30 -22.21 -4.89
N VAL A 49 2.70 -21.65 -3.75
CA VAL A 49 2.10 -20.43 -3.22
C VAL A 49 3.14 -19.53 -2.60
N ARG A 50 3.08 -18.24 -2.98
CA ARG A 50 3.89 -17.18 -2.39
C ARG A 50 3.02 -16.04 -1.87
N GLU A 51 3.52 -15.41 -0.82
CA GLU A 51 2.96 -14.18 -0.25
C GLU A 51 3.96 -13.04 -0.45
N ILE A 52 3.46 -11.86 -0.81
CA ILE A 52 4.19 -10.59 -0.83
C ILE A 52 3.43 -9.63 0.08
N GLN A 53 4.08 -9.23 1.16
CA GLN A 53 3.54 -8.29 2.12
C GLN A 53 3.92 -6.85 1.73
N CYS A 54 2.92 -5.99 1.69
CA CYS A 54 3.05 -4.55 1.53
C CYS A 54 2.99 -3.91 2.92
N ASP A 55 4.15 -3.79 3.56
CA ASP A 55 4.28 -3.15 4.88
C ASP A 55 4.19 -1.63 4.76
N ASP A 56 3.88 -0.98 5.89
CA ASP A 56 3.96 0.46 5.98
C ASP A 56 5.41 0.94 5.96
N PHE A 57 5.60 2.21 5.62
CA PHE A 57 6.91 2.83 5.59
C PHE A 57 6.83 4.30 5.99
N ALA A 58 7.97 4.84 6.40
CA ALA A 58 8.09 6.23 6.78
C ALA A 58 7.78 7.15 5.58
N VAL A 59 6.94 8.16 5.80
CA VAL A 59 6.63 9.15 4.78
C VAL A 59 7.86 10.02 4.56
N SER A 60 8.36 10.08 3.32
CA SER A 60 9.48 10.91 2.92
C SER A 60 9.09 11.89 1.82
N ALA A 61 9.78 13.03 1.78
CA ALA A 61 9.60 14.01 0.72
C ALA A 61 9.99 13.49 -0.66
N GLU A 62 11.00 12.60 -0.71
CA GLU A 62 11.41 11.91 -1.93
C GLU A 62 10.27 11.09 -2.52
N PHE A 63 9.67 10.25 -1.69
CA PHE A 63 8.54 9.41 -2.07
C PHE A 63 7.37 10.23 -2.63
N LEU A 64 7.01 11.32 -1.95
CA LEU A 64 5.90 12.17 -2.39
C LEU A 64 6.23 12.94 -3.67
N ALA A 65 7.44 13.51 -3.79
CA ALA A 65 7.84 14.31 -4.94
C ALA A 65 8.01 13.48 -6.22
N GLU A 66 8.48 12.23 -6.11
CA GLU A 66 8.59 11.31 -7.26
C GLU A 66 7.23 10.86 -7.79
N ARG A 67 6.19 10.85 -6.94
CA ARG A 67 4.91 10.19 -7.24
C ARG A 67 3.76 11.17 -7.45
N VAL A 68 3.88 12.40 -6.97
CA VAL A 68 2.85 13.44 -7.14
C VAL A 68 3.37 14.53 -8.07
N PRO A 69 2.92 14.58 -9.34
CA PRO A 69 3.33 15.62 -10.28
C PRO A 69 3.12 17.03 -9.72
N GLY A 70 4.08 17.94 -9.95
CA GLY A 70 3.98 19.32 -9.45
C GLY A 70 4.23 19.49 -7.95
N LEU A 71 4.42 18.40 -7.19
CA LEU A 71 4.94 18.47 -5.82
C LEU A 71 6.47 18.43 -5.87
N THR A 72 7.11 19.60 -5.88
CA THR A 72 8.58 19.66 -5.87
C THR A 72 9.14 19.10 -4.56
N ARG A 73 10.41 18.69 -4.56
CA ARG A 73 11.08 18.19 -3.34
C ARG A 73 10.96 19.16 -2.16
N ALA A 74 11.13 20.47 -2.40
CA ALA A 74 11.02 21.49 -1.37
C ALA A 74 9.60 21.61 -0.78
N VAL A 75 8.56 21.52 -1.62
CA VAL A 75 7.17 21.53 -1.16
C VAL A 75 6.84 20.24 -0.39
N ALA A 76 7.34 19.10 -0.87
CA ALA A 76 7.17 17.82 -0.20
C ALA A 76 7.86 17.79 1.17
N ASP A 77 9.06 18.36 1.31
CA ASP A 77 9.75 18.51 2.59
C ASP A 77 8.92 19.35 3.58
N ALA A 78 8.44 20.52 3.13
CA ALA A 78 7.58 21.37 3.96
C ALA A 78 6.27 20.67 4.36
N LEU A 79 5.69 19.85 3.46
CA LEU A 79 4.51 19.05 3.76
C LEU A 79 4.81 18.03 4.85
N VAL A 80 5.90 17.26 4.73
CA VAL A 80 6.32 16.26 5.73
C VAL A 80 6.58 16.91 7.09
N ASP A 81 7.18 18.10 7.10
CA ASP A 81 7.39 18.87 8.34
C ASP A 81 6.07 19.28 8.99
N VAL A 82 5.07 19.71 8.21
CA VAL A 82 3.72 19.97 8.74
C VAL A 82 3.11 18.69 9.33
N LEU A 83 3.21 17.54 8.64
CA LEU A 83 2.70 16.28 9.15
C LEU A 83 3.35 15.91 10.50
N ARG A 84 4.65 16.13 10.63
CA ARG A 84 5.40 15.89 11.88
C ARG A 84 4.98 16.85 12.97
N GLN A 85 4.92 18.16 12.70
CA GLN A 85 4.54 19.20 13.66
C GLN A 85 3.12 19.03 14.19
N LYS A 86 2.19 18.57 13.34
CA LYS A 86 0.81 18.26 13.75
C LYS A 86 0.66 16.89 14.41
N GLY A 87 1.75 16.13 14.53
CA GLY A 87 1.77 14.82 15.20
C GLY A 87 1.10 13.70 14.41
N PHE A 88 0.88 13.87 13.11
CA PHE A 88 0.32 12.83 12.23
C PHE A 88 1.33 11.70 11.96
N LEU A 89 2.63 12.03 12.02
CA LEU A 89 3.72 11.07 11.98
C LEU A 89 4.19 10.69 13.39
N ASP A 90 4.68 9.47 13.56
CA ASP A 90 5.43 9.04 14.73
C ASP A 90 6.90 9.49 14.68
N GLU A 91 7.68 9.12 15.71
CA GLU A 91 9.11 9.48 15.82
C GLU A 91 9.96 8.92 14.68
N LYS A 92 9.51 7.83 14.05
CA LYS A 92 10.19 7.18 12.93
C LYS A 92 9.69 7.67 11.57
N GLY A 93 8.70 8.57 11.54
CA GLY A 93 8.11 9.13 10.32
C GLY A 93 6.96 8.32 9.74
N PHE A 94 6.44 7.32 10.45
CA PHE A 94 5.30 6.51 10.00
C PHE A 94 3.99 7.21 10.31
N LEU A 95 2.99 7.04 9.44
CA LEU A 95 1.65 7.56 9.69
C LEU A 95 0.98 6.84 10.84
N LYS A 96 0.48 7.60 11.82
CA LYS A 96 -0.28 7.06 12.96
C LYS A 96 -1.70 6.64 12.60
N ASN A 97 -2.26 7.21 11.54
CA ASN A 97 -3.62 6.96 11.07
C ASN A 97 -3.64 6.80 9.55
N ASP A 98 -4.68 6.15 9.04
CA ASP A 98 -4.97 6.06 7.60
C ASP A 98 -4.86 7.43 6.93
N GLY A 99 -4.12 7.52 5.81
CA GLY A 99 -3.91 8.76 5.05
C GLY A 99 -5.23 9.42 4.62
N ARG A 100 -6.28 8.64 4.35
CA ARG A 100 -7.63 9.10 4.00
C ARG A 100 -8.39 9.68 5.19
N ARG A 101 -8.02 9.28 6.41
CA ARG A 101 -8.61 9.77 7.68
C ARG A 101 -7.79 10.88 8.32
N THR A 102 -6.56 11.08 7.86
CA THR A 102 -5.65 12.09 8.40
C THR A 102 -6.05 13.48 7.85
N PRO A 103 -6.34 14.48 8.71
CA PRO A 103 -6.77 15.81 8.29
C PRO A 103 -5.59 16.68 7.81
N TRP A 104 -4.71 16.12 6.97
CA TRP A 104 -3.47 16.75 6.55
C TRP A 104 -3.70 17.97 5.65
N LYS A 105 -4.74 17.95 4.81
CA LYS A 105 -5.06 19.04 3.86
C LYS A 105 -5.25 20.37 4.58
N LYS A 106 -6.11 20.38 5.60
CA LYS A 106 -6.33 21.56 6.43
C LYS A 106 -5.03 22.06 7.08
N ALA A 107 -4.20 21.14 7.57
CA ALA A 107 -2.93 21.51 8.20
C ALA A 107 -1.95 22.18 7.23
N VAL A 108 -1.87 21.71 5.98
CA VAL A 108 -0.97 22.30 4.97
C VAL A 108 -1.52 23.58 4.36
N GLU A 109 -2.86 23.72 4.28
CA GLU A 109 -3.56 24.95 3.92
C GLU A 109 -3.30 26.05 4.97
N ASP A 110 -3.49 25.73 6.26
CA ASP A 110 -3.21 26.64 7.38
C ASP A 110 -1.74 27.10 7.39
N ALA A 111 -0.83 26.20 7.01
CA ALA A 111 0.61 26.47 6.92
C ALA A 111 1.04 27.12 5.59
N LYS A 112 0.13 27.29 4.62
CA LYS A 112 0.40 27.85 3.28
C LYS A 112 1.57 27.17 2.55
N VAL A 113 1.64 25.84 2.66
CA VAL A 113 2.73 25.05 2.08
C VAL A 113 2.50 24.70 0.61
N LEU A 114 1.25 24.44 0.22
CA LEU A 114 0.93 24.02 -1.13
C LEU A 114 1.05 25.19 -2.12
N PRO A 115 1.55 24.95 -3.36
CA PRO A 115 1.57 25.94 -4.42
C PRO A 115 0.15 26.44 -4.73
N GLU A 116 0.07 27.69 -5.19
CA GLU A 116 -1.18 28.23 -5.72
C GLU A 116 -1.65 27.40 -6.93
N GLY A 117 -2.93 27.04 -6.97
CA GLY A 117 -3.49 26.20 -8.03
C GLY A 117 -3.06 24.72 -7.97
N PHE A 118 -2.50 24.25 -6.86
CA PHE A 118 -2.28 22.82 -6.66
C PHE A 118 -3.61 22.09 -6.54
N HIS A 119 -3.83 21.05 -7.37
CA HIS A 119 -5.11 20.32 -7.46
C HIS A 119 -4.95 18.80 -7.35
N LEU A 120 -3.79 18.33 -6.86
CA LEU A 120 -3.47 16.90 -6.71
C LEU A 120 -3.51 16.45 -5.25
N GLU A 121 -4.28 17.10 -4.40
CA GLU A 121 -4.45 16.74 -2.98
C GLU A 121 -5.02 15.33 -2.83
N ARG A 122 -5.85 14.87 -3.78
CA ARG A 122 -6.28 13.47 -3.79
C ARG A 122 -5.09 12.53 -3.97
N HIS A 123 -4.17 12.82 -4.89
CA HIS A 123 -2.98 11.98 -5.13
C HIS A 123 -2.10 11.90 -3.90
N VAL A 124 -1.84 13.04 -3.23
CA VAL A 124 -1.11 13.04 -1.94
C VAL A 124 -1.83 12.16 -0.91
N THR A 125 -3.17 12.23 -0.83
CA THR A 125 -3.94 11.39 0.10
C THR A 125 -3.77 9.90 -0.19
N GLU A 126 -3.81 9.51 -1.46
CA GLU A 126 -3.59 8.11 -1.86
C GLU A 126 -2.15 7.66 -1.56
N GLU A 127 -1.15 8.50 -1.82
CA GLU A 127 0.25 8.17 -1.52
C GLU A 127 0.52 8.07 -0.01
N LEU A 128 -0.14 8.89 0.81
CA LEU A 128 -0.14 8.71 2.27
C LEU A 128 -0.81 7.38 2.67
N ASN A 129 -1.88 6.97 1.99
CA ASN A 129 -2.53 5.68 2.25
C ASN A 129 -1.64 4.49 1.81
N VAL A 130 -0.84 4.68 0.75
CA VAL A 130 0.20 3.72 0.34
C VAL A 130 1.24 3.57 1.44
N ALA A 131 1.79 4.69 1.94
CA ALA A 131 2.75 4.67 3.06
C ALA A 131 2.18 4.06 4.34
N TYR A 132 0.88 4.23 4.60
CA TYR A 132 0.20 3.63 5.74
C TYR A 132 -0.10 2.12 5.57
N ALA A 133 0.03 1.56 4.37
CA ALA A 133 -0.31 0.17 4.04
C ALA A 133 -1.79 -0.20 4.26
N TYR A 134 -2.71 0.64 3.78
CA TYR A 134 -4.16 0.31 3.74
C TYR A 134 -4.78 0.63 2.37
N HIS A 135 -3.98 0.45 1.32
CA HIS A 135 -4.33 0.70 -0.07
C HIS A 135 -4.83 -0.59 -0.76
N GLU A 136 -5.49 -0.44 -1.91
CA GLU A 136 -6.06 -1.58 -2.66
C GLU A 136 -5.13 -2.05 -3.79
N PHE A 137 -4.31 -1.15 -4.32
CA PHE A 137 -3.39 -1.41 -5.43
C PHE A 137 -1.99 -0.93 -5.09
N THR A 138 -0.97 -1.61 -5.59
CA THR A 138 0.44 -1.25 -5.36
C THR A 138 1.26 -1.44 -6.63
N SER A 139 2.17 -0.51 -6.88
CA SER A 139 3.27 -0.71 -7.84
C SER A 139 4.61 -0.97 -7.16
N LEU A 140 4.69 -0.82 -5.82
CA LEU A 140 5.94 -0.94 -5.05
C LEU A 140 6.53 -2.35 -5.11
N LYS A 141 5.70 -3.35 -5.39
CA LYS A 141 6.08 -4.76 -5.44
C LYS A 141 6.18 -5.33 -6.85
N ASN A 142 6.10 -4.49 -7.89
CA ASN A 142 6.11 -4.93 -9.28
C ASN A 142 7.30 -5.83 -9.61
N THR A 143 8.51 -5.48 -9.16
CA THR A 143 9.69 -6.31 -9.41
C THR A 143 9.57 -7.70 -8.80
N GLU A 144 9.04 -7.83 -7.58
CA GLU A 144 8.85 -9.14 -6.94
C GLU A 144 7.74 -9.95 -7.63
N ILE A 145 6.65 -9.26 -7.99
CA ILE A 145 5.51 -9.85 -8.70
C ILE A 145 5.92 -10.37 -10.08
N PHE A 146 6.64 -9.57 -10.87
CA PHE A 146 7.07 -9.97 -12.21
C PHE A 146 8.12 -11.08 -12.16
N LYS A 147 9.10 -11.02 -11.24
CA LYS A 147 10.03 -12.14 -11.04
C LYS A 147 9.32 -13.44 -10.69
N TRP A 148 8.26 -13.37 -9.88
CA TRP A 148 7.44 -14.54 -9.58
C TRP A 148 6.75 -15.07 -10.85
N PHE A 149 6.08 -14.21 -11.61
CA PHE A 149 5.46 -14.62 -12.87
C PHE A 149 6.47 -15.23 -13.85
N GLU A 150 7.62 -14.59 -14.06
CA GLU A 150 8.71 -15.08 -14.91
C GLU A 150 9.16 -16.49 -14.51
N SER A 151 9.32 -16.76 -13.20
CA SER A 151 9.72 -18.09 -12.73
C SER A 151 8.65 -19.19 -12.93
N HIS A 152 7.41 -18.82 -13.26
CA HIS A 152 6.28 -19.74 -13.46
C HIS A 152 5.75 -19.74 -14.90
N MET A 153 6.30 -18.90 -15.77
CA MET A 153 6.08 -19.01 -17.21
C MET A 153 7.02 -20.10 -17.72
N ASN A 154 6.46 -21.18 -18.28
CA ASN A 154 7.25 -22.21 -18.95
C ASN A 154 8.03 -21.55 -20.11
N HIS A 155 9.36 -21.67 -20.08
CA HIS A 155 10.18 -21.58 -21.28
C HIS A 155 10.25 -22.94 -21.97
#